data_AF-A0A0X3W207-F1
#
_entry.id   AF-A0A0X3W207-F1
#
_cell.length_a   1.000
_cell.length_b   1.000
_cell.length_c   1.000
_cell.angle_alpha   90.00
_cell.angle_beta   90.00
_cell.angle_gamma   90.00
#
_symmetry.space_group_name_H-M   'P 1'
#
loop_
_entity.id
_entity.type
_entity.pdbx_description
1 polymer ?
#
loop_
_entity_poly.entity_id
_entity_poly.type
_entity_poly.pdbx_seq_one_letter_code
_entity_poly.pdbx_strand_id
1 'polypeptide(L)'
;MTPCPTCGTTARTQFASPGLVGPIVYGGHDRADDPAWRESGAATVEDYARWCGHLCGLTCYQMALGADAPSLFELRDGALKHGAYTEEGGEIRGMVYAPFAEYARAAHGVDATVHRRLTVAEIGALLDEGRRVIASVHFEIRRPHRPAPGRGGHLVLLTRRTAEGLHFHNPSGVDAATRTATLPADMFEPFFAGRGVSLR
;
A
#
# COMPACT_ATOMS: atom_id res chain seq x y z
N MET A 1 -4.78 -7.73 -15.62
CA MET A 1 -5.78 -7.60 -14.52
C MET A 1 -6.80 -6.56 -14.93
N THR A 2 -8.08 -6.84 -14.72
CA THR A 2 -9.16 -5.89 -15.03
C THR A 2 -9.12 -4.70 -14.05
N PRO A 3 -9.22 -3.45 -14.53
CA PRO A 3 -9.35 -2.28 -13.66
C PRO A 3 -10.56 -2.37 -12.71
N CYS A 4 -10.44 -1.79 -11.52
CA CYS A 4 -11.55 -1.72 -10.57
C CYS A 4 -12.71 -0.90 -11.17
N PRO A 5 -13.96 -1.41 -11.18
CA PRO A 5 -15.10 -0.68 -11.76
C PRO A 5 -15.46 0.59 -10.98
N THR A 6 -15.10 0.67 -9.68
CA THR A 6 -15.43 1.81 -8.81
C THR A 6 -14.51 3.01 -9.04
N CYS A 7 -13.22 2.77 -9.33
CA CYS A 7 -12.22 3.83 -9.37
C CYS A 7 -11.21 3.74 -10.53
N GLY A 8 -11.33 2.75 -11.42
CA GLY A 8 -10.44 2.54 -12.57
C GLY A 8 -9.02 2.07 -12.20
N THR A 9 -8.69 1.93 -10.92
CA THR A 9 -7.35 1.48 -10.50
C THR A 9 -7.21 -0.03 -10.70
N THR A 10 -6.11 -0.46 -11.31
CA THR A 10 -5.73 -1.88 -11.36
C THR A 10 -5.14 -2.30 -10.02
N ALA A 11 -5.81 -3.20 -9.31
CA ALA A 11 -5.33 -3.69 -8.02
C ALA A 11 -4.00 -4.44 -8.17
N ARG A 12 -3.07 -4.22 -7.25
CA ARG A 12 -1.77 -4.90 -7.16
C ARG A 12 -1.49 -5.33 -5.73
N THR A 13 -0.68 -6.36 -5.58
CA THR A 13 -0.18 -6.86 -4.29
C THR A 13 1.31 -6.62 -4.16
N GLN A 14 1.80 -6.47 -2.94
CA GLN A 14 3.25 -6.37 -2.65
C GLN A 14 3.97 -7.71 -2.82
N PHE A 15 3.21 -8.79 -2.83
CA PHE A 15 3.64 -10.14 -3.17
C PHE A 15 3.31 -10.40 -4.63
N ALA A 16 4.22 -11.02 -5.38
CA ALA A 16 4.11 -11.20 -6.81
C ALA A 16 2.96 -12.13 -7.22
N SER A 17 2.68 -13.16 -6.41
CA SER A 17 1.52 -14.04 -6.61
C SER A 17 0.36 -13.65 -5.68
N PRO A 18 -0.74 -13.06 -6.19
CA PRO A 18 -1.89 -12.65 -5.34
C PRO A 18 -2.56 -13.81 -4.59
N GLY A 19 -2.44 -15.05 -5.10
CA GLY A 19 -2.96 -16.25 -4.43
C GLY A 19 -2.13 -16.70 -3.22
N LEU A 20 -0.88 -16.25 -3.10
CA LEU A 20 0.02 -16.63 -2.01
C LEU A 20 0.02 -15.64 -0.85
N VAL A 21 -0.69 -14.51 -0.96
CA VAL A 21 -0.71 -13.49 0.11
C VAL A 21 -1.17 -14.08 1.45
N GLY A 22 -2.30 -14.81 1.47
CA GLY A 22 -2.80 -15.49 2.67
C GLY A 22 -1.81 -16.51 3.24
N PRO A 23 -1.35 -17.49 2.43
CA PRO A 23 -0.30 -18.43 2.82
C PRO A 23 0.96 -17.79 3.40
N ILE A 24 1.45 -16.69 2.81
CA ILE A 24 2.66 -15.99 3.29
C ILE A 24 2.39 -15.29 4.64
N VAL A 25 1.33 -14.47 4.73
CA VAL A 25 1.13 -13.61 5.91
C VAL A 25 0.52 -14.33 7.11
N TYR A 26 -0.10 -15.50 6.91
CA TYR A 26 -0.74 -16.28 7.98
C TYR A 26 -0.26 -17.72 8.11
N GLY A 27 0.26 -18.32 7.03
CA GLY A 27 0.64 -19.74 6.99
C GLY A 27 2.13 -20.01 7.07
N GLY A 28 2.97 -18.98 7.10
CA GLY A 28 4.43 -19.14 7.12
C GLY A 28 5.02 -19.69 5.82
N HIS A 29 4.29 -19.60 4.70
CA HIS A 29 4.82 -19.94 3.38
C HIS A 29 6.05 -19.09 3.07
N ASP A 30 7.11 -19.71 2.56
CA ASP A 30 8.34 -19.00 2.25
C ASP A 30 8.08 -18.01 1.12
N ARG A 31 8.56 -16.79 1.30
CA ARG A 31 8.48 -15.74 0.28
C ARG A 31 9.35 -16.09 -0.93
N ALA A 32 10.41 -16.88 -0.75
CA ALA A 32 11.24 -17.33 -1.85
C ALA A 32 10.54 -18.34 -2.78
N ASP A 33 9.44 -18.96 -2.33
CA ASP A 33 8.66 -19.91 -3.12
C ASP A 33 7.63 -19.23 -4.04
N ASP A 34 7.53 -17.90 -4.05
CA ASP A 34 6.60 -17.17 -4.92
C ASP A 34 7.02 -17.32 -6.40
N PRO A 35 6.26 -18.06 -7.23
CA PRO A 35 6.69 -18.39 -8.60
C PRO A 35 6.74 -17.16 -9.52
N ALA A 36 6.02 -16.10 -9.16
CA ALA A 36 5.93 -14.89 -9.96
C ALA A 36 6.94 -13.81 -9.53
N TRP A 37 7.85 -14.08 -8.59
CA TRP A 37 8.75 -13.07 -8.01
C TRP A 37 9.45 -12.19 -9.05
N ARG A 38 9.80 -12.73 -10.23
CA ARG A 38 10.44 -11.98 -11.30
C ARG A 38 9.60 -10.81 -11.83
N GLU A 39 8.27 -10.93 -11.78
CA GLU A 39 7.34 -9.87 -12.19
C GLU A 39 7.40 -8.65 -11.27
N SER A 40 7.95 -8.77 -10.06
CA SER A 40 8.15 -7.63 -9.17
C SER A 40 9.26 -6.69 -9.65
N GLY A 41 10.13 -7.17 -10.54
CA GLY A 41 11.37 -6.49 -10.95
C GLY A 41 12.56 -6.72 -10.02
N ALA A 42 12.46 -7.64 -9.05
CA ALA A 42 13.58 -7.96 -8.17
C ALA A 42 14.77 -8.56 -8.94
N ALA A 43 15.99 -8.25 -8.48
CA ALA A 43 17.20 -8.77 -9.12
C ALA A 43 17.36 -10.28 -8.87
N THR A 44 17.04 -10.74 -7.67
CA THR A 44 17.07 -12.16 -7.27
C THR A 44 15.87 -12.52 -6.41
N VAL A 45 15.65 -13.83 -6.23
CA VAL A 45 14.57 -14.33 -5.36
C VAL A 45 14.82 -13.97 -3.89
N GLU A 46 16.07 -13.92 -3.45
CA GLU A 46 16.46 -13.50 -2.10
C GLU A 46 16.17 -12.02 -1.88
N ASP A 47 16.46 -11.19 -2.88
CA ASP A 47 16.11 -9.77 -2.86
C ASP A 47 14.59 -9.58 -2.80
N TYR A 48 13.84 -10.34 -3.60
CA TYR A 48 12.39 -10.37 -3.52
C TYR A 48 11.88 -10.77 -2.13
N ALA A 49 12.32 -11.93 -1.63
CA ALA A 49 11.86 -12.51 -0.37
C ALA A 49 12.16 -11.59 0.81
N ARG A 50 13.32 -10.92 0.81
CA ARG A 50 13.70 -9.93 1.82
C ARG A 50 12.73 -8.75 1.83
N TRP A 51 12.41 -8.19 0.66
CA TRP A 51 11.72 -6.90 0.57
C TRP A 51 10.19 -6.99 0.46
N CYS A 52 9.62 -8.03 -0.14
CA CYS A 52 8.18 -8.05 -0.50
C CYS A 52 7.23 -7.87 0.69
N GLY A 53 7.67 -8.18 1.91
CA GLY A 53 6.92 -7.92 3.15
C GLY A 53 6.81 -6.44 3.55
N HIS A 54 7.65 -5.56 3.00
CA HIS A 54 7.81 -4.17 3.45
C HIS A 54 7.31 -3.13 2.44
N LEU A 55 6.99 -3.54 1.20
CA LEU A 55 6.70 -2.63 0.09
C LEU A 55 5.22 -2.26 -0.08
N CYS A 56 4.40 -2.37 0.98
CA CYS A 56 2.98 -1.97 0.94
C CYS A 56 2.79 -0.53 0.44
N GLY A 57 3.61 0.41 0.93
CA GLY A 57 3.55 1.82 0.53
C GLY A 57 3.89 2.05 -0.94
N LEU A 58 4.92 1.37 -1.45
CA LEU A 58 5.29 1.48 -2.85
C LEU A 58 4.35 0.72 -3.78
N THR A 59 3.69 -0.33 -3.31
CA THR A 59 2.61 -0.98 -4.06
C THR A 59 1.40 -0.04 -4.17
N CYS A 60 1.06 0.67 -3.09
CA CYS A 60 0.06 1.74 -3.14
C CYS A 60 0.44 2.82 -4.15
N TYR A 61 1.70 3.24 -4.14
CA TYR A 61 2.19 4.24 -5.06
C TYR A 61 2.23 3.75 -6.52
N GLN A 62 2.60 2.50 -6.77
CA GLN A 62 2.57 1.89 -8.09
C GLN A 62 1.15 1.86 -8.67
N MET A 63 0.16 1.49 -7.85
CA MET A 63 -1.26 1.61 -8.21
C MET A 63 -1.67 3.08 -8.42
N ALA A 64 -1.03 4.02 -7.70
CA ALA A 64 -1.26 5.45 -7.86
C ALA A 64 -0.80 5.97 -9.22
N LEU A 65 0.38 5.56 -9.67
CA LEU A 65 0.98 5.92 -10.96
C LEU A 65 0.25 5.31 -12.17
N GLY A 66 -0.39 4.15 -12.01
CA GLY A 66 -1.23 3.55 -13.04
C GLY A 66 -0.49 2.57 -13.95
N ALA A 67 -0.85 2.55 -15.24
CA ALA A 67 -0.39 1.53 -16.19
C ALA A 67 1.11 1.65 -16.52
N ASP A 68 1.61 2.88 -16.62
CA ASP A 68 3.00 3.19 -16.99
C ASP A 68 3.93 3.26 -15.77
N ALA A 69 3.45 2.81 -14.60
CA ALA A 69 4.26 2.76 -13.39
C ALA A 69 5.47 1.84 -13.58
N PRO A 70 6.66 2.23 -13.08
CA PRO A 70 7.80 1.31 -13.00
C PRO A 70 7.46 0.04 -12.21
N SER A 71 8.30 -0.99 -12.35
CA SER A 71 8.20 -2.18 -11.52
C SER A 71 8.32 -1.83 -10.03
N LEU A 72 7.82 -2.72 -9.17
CA LEU A 72 7.79 -2.46 -7.73
C LEU A 72 9.21 -2.28 -7.17
N PHE A 73 10.19 -3.02 -7.71
CA PHE A 73 11.57 -2.97 -7.28
C PHE A 73 12.35 -1.79 -7.89
N GLU A 74 12.01 -1.31 -9.09
CA GLU A 74 12.52 -0.02 -9.58
C GLU A 74 12.03 1.15 -8.72
N LEU A 75 10.76 1.12 -8.30
CA LEU A 75 10.22 2.09 -7.34
C LEU A 75 10.93 2.01 -5.98
N ARG A 76 11.22 0.80 -5.50
CA ARG A 76 12.02 0.58 -4.28
C ARG A 76 13.39 1.23 -4.41
N ASP A 77 14.11 0.96 -5.50
CA ASP A 77 15.46 1.47 -5.68
C ASP A 77 15.49 3.00 -5.76
N GLY A 78 14.51 3.60 -6.42
CA GLY A 78 14.32 5.05 -6.43
C GLY A 78 14.02 5.62 -5.04
N ALA A 79 13.11 4.98 -4.30
CA ALA A 79 12.72 5.38 -2.96
C ALA A 79 13.88 5.27 -1.94
N LEU A 80 14.70 4.21 -2.05
CA LEU A 80 15.90 4.01 -1.22
C LEU A 80 16.91 5.15 -1.39
N LYS A 81 17.15 5.59 -2.64
CA LYS A 81 18.06 6.72 -2.92
C LYS A 81 17.63 8.03 -2.27
N HIS A 82 16.34 8.17 -1.97
CA HIS A 82 15.78 9.33 -1.28
C HIS A 82 15.68 9.13 0.23
N GLY A 83 15.99 7.95 0.78
CA GLY A 83 15.83 7.66 2.20
C GLY A 83 14.39 7.37 2.62
N ALA A 84 13.51 7.01 1.69
CA ALA A 84 12.12 6.65 1.99
C ALA A 84 12.00 5.25 2.63
N TYR A 85 13.05 4.44 2.53
CA TYR A 85 13.23 3.19 3.28
C TYR A 85 14.64 3.16 3.84
N THR A 86 14.78 2.60 5.03
CA THR A 86 16.08 2.43 5.70
C THR A 86 16.17 1.02 6.27
N GLU A 87 17.41 0.53 6.40
CA GLU A 87 17.71 -0.69 7.13
C GLU A 87 18.46 -0.33 8.41
N GLU A 88 18.01 -0.84 9.55
CA GLU A 88 18.66 -0.67 10.85
C GLU A 88 18.88 -2.04 11.48
N GLY A 89 20.13 -2.40 11.77
CA GLY A 89 20.44 -3.71 12.38
C GLY A 89 20.01 -4.92 11.55
N GLY A 90 19.88 -4.76 10.23
CA GLY A 90 19.39 -5.80 9.32
C GLY A 90 17.85 -5.87 9.20
N GLU A 91 17.12 -5.01 9.89
CA GLU A 91 15.65 -4.89 9.79
C GLU A 91 15.25 -3.76 8.84
N ILE A 92 14.35 -4.04 7.90
CA ILE A 92 13.79 -3.03 7.00
C ILE A 92 12.67 -2.27 7.71
N ARG A 93 12.84 -0.95 7.85
CA ARG A 93 11.81 -0.08 8.39
C ARG A 93 10.70 0.20 7.38
N GLY A 94 9.51 0.52 7.89
CA GLY A 94 8.38 0.96 7.06
C GLY A 94 8.67 2.27 6.34
N MET A 95 7.90 2.55 5.28
CA MET A 95 8.09 3.74 4.44
C MET A 95 8.08 5.05 5.25
N VAL A 96 9.12 5.86 5.10
CA VAL A 96 9.23 7.19 5.70
C VAL A 96 8.56 8.21 4.77
N TYR A 97 7.56 8.93 5.28
CA TYR A 97 6.65 9.70 4.42
C TYR A 97 7.26 10.96 3.79
N ALA A 98 8.05 11.73 4.54
CA ALA A 98 8.65 12.95 4.01
C ALA A 98 9.63 12.65 2.87
N PRO A 99 10.59 11.72 3.02
CA PRO A 99 11.45 11.35 1.90
C PRO A 99 10.72 10.65 0.76
N PHE A 100 9.64 9.90 1.04
CA PHE A 100 8.77 9.36 -0.01
C PHE A 100 8.08 10.47 -0.83
N ALA A 101 7.55 11.51 -0.17
CA ALA A 101 6.90 12.61 -0.85
C ALA A 101 7.87 13.38 -1.76
N GLU A 102 9.11 13.57 -1.28
CA GLU A 102 10.20 14.13 -2.08
C GLU A 102 10.53 13.26 -3.29
N TYR A 103 10.66 11.95 -3.11
CA TYR A 103 10.85 11.00 -4.20
C TYR A 103 9.72 11.06 -5.24
N ALA A 104 8.47 11.03 -4.80
CA ALA A 104 7.30 11.06 -5.68
C ALA A 104 7.29 12.31 -6.57
N ARG A 105 7.60 13.47 -5.98
CA ARG A 105 7.73 14.75 -6.69
C ARG A 105 8.91 14.75 -7.66
N ALA A 106 10.10 14.38 -7.20
CA ALA A 106 11.33 14.50 -7.97
C ALA A 106 11.39 13.51 -9.14
N ALA A 107 10.95 12.27 -8.94
CA ALA A 107 11.06 11.21 -9.94
C ALA A 107 9.87 11.14 -10.90
N HIS A 108 8.67 11.52 -10.45
CA HIS A 108 7.43 11.29 -11.20
C HIS A 108 6.53 12.53 -11.32
N GLY A 109 6.93 13.68 -10.76
CA GLY A 109 6.14 14.91 -10.81
C GLY A 109 4.83 14.88 -10.02
N VAL A 110 4.66 13.90 -9.12
CA VAL A 110 3.43 13.71 -8.33
C VAL A 110 3.42 14.67 -7.14
N ASP A 111 2.31 15.40 -6.92
CA ASP A 111 2.13 16.22 -5.73
C ASP A 111 1.78 15.33 -4.53
N ALA A 112 2.74 15.16 -3.62
CA ALA A 112 2.61 14.34 -2.43
C ALA A 112 2.65 15.19 -1.16
N THR A 113 1.57 15.20 -0.39
CA THR A 113 1.46 15.95 0.87
C THR A 113 1.41 14.99 2.06
N VAL A 114 2.32 15.16 3.02
CA VAL A 114 2.42 14.35 4.23
C VAL A 114 1.47 14.86 5.31
N HIS A 115 0.59 13.99 5.78
CA HIS A 115 -0.34 14.26 6.89
C HIS A 115 0.10 13.48 8.13
N ARG A 116 0.75 14.18 9.07
CA ARG A 116 1.19 13.58 10.36
C ARG A 116 0.03 13.35 11.33
N ARG A 117 -1.04 14.12 11.17
CA ARG A 117 -2.33 13.98 11.83
C ARG A 117 -3.38 14.09 10.73
N LEU A 118 -4.23 13.09 10.64
CA LEU A 118 -5.29 12.99 9.65
C LEU A 118 -6.46 12.23 10.27
N THR A 119 -7.66 12.71 10.05
CA THR A 119 -8.91 12.08 10.47
C THR A 119 -9.58 11.37 9.30
N VAL A 120 -10.53 10.47 9.59
CA VAL A 120 -11.33 9.80 8.54
C VAL A 120 -12.18 10.81 7.76
N ALA A 121 -12.71 11.84 8.41
CA ALA A 121 -13.45 12.91 7.74
C ALA A 121 -12.57 13.69 6.76
N GLU A 122 -11.34 14.04 7.15
CA GLU A 122 -10.37 14.71 6.27
C GLU A 122 -9.94 13.81 5.10
N ILE A 123 -9.81 12.49 5.30
CA ILE A 123 -9.63 11.55 4.18
C ILE A 123 -10.79 11.68 3.19
N GLY A 124 -12.03 11.70 3.68
CA GLY A 124 -13.22 11.89 2.84
C GLY A 124 -13.12 13.17 2.00
N ALA A 125 -12.79 14.31 2.62
CA ALA A 125 -12.64 15.58 1.93
C ALA A 125 -11.54 15.54 0.86
N LEU A 126 -10.37 14.96 1.15
CA LEU A 126 -9.28 14.79 0.17
C LEU A 126 -9.72 13.95 -1.03
N LEU A 127 -10.49 12.87 -0.81
CA LEU A 127 -11.03 12.03 -1.88
C LEU A 127 -12.07 12.78 -2.72
N ASP A 128 -12.90 13.60 -2.09
CA ASP A 128 -13.91 14.44 -2.76
C ASP A 128 -13.25 15.53 -3.63
N GLU A 129 -12.03 15.98 -3.30
CA GLU A 129 -11.17 16.86 -4.11
C GLU A 129 -10.45 16.16 -5.27
N GLY A 130 -10.65 14.85 -5.43
CA GLY A 130 -10.00 14.02 -6.44
C GLY A 130 -8.57 13.58 -6.08
N ARG A 131 -8.12 13.78 -4.84
CA ARG A 131 -6.85 13.21 -4.38
C ARG A 131 -7.00 11.73 -4.07
N ARG A 132 -5.88 11.02 -4.05
CA ARG A 132 -5.78 9.64 -3.52
C ARG A 132 -5.01 9.67 -2.22
N VAL A 133 -5.25 8.74 -1.30
CA VAL A 133 -4.59 8.76 0.02
C VAL A 133 -3.93 7.42 0.31
N ILE A 134 -2.61 7.42 0.50
CA ILE A 134 -1.89 6.30 1.11
C ILE A 134 -2.05 6.44 2.63
N ALA A 135 -2.94 5.64 3.23
CA ALA A 135 -3.24 5.71 4.65
C ALA A 135 -2.52 4.61 5.45
N SER A 136 -1.96 4.99 6.60
CA SER A 136 -1.39 4.04 7.54
C SER A 136 -2.49 3.32 8.31
N VAL A 137 -2.49 2.00 8.26
CA VAL A 137 -3.49 1.16 8.92
C VAL A 137 -2.82 -0.01 9.62
N HIS A 138 -3.54 -0.64 10.54
CA HIS A 138 -3.16 -1.94 11.06
C HIS A 138 -3.33 -3.04 10.01
N PHE A 139 -2.38 -3.98 9.92
CA PHE A 139 -2.37 -5.02 8.90
C PHE A 139 -3.58 -5.97 8.96
N GLU A 140 -4.25 -6.07 10.12
CA GLU A 140 -5.50 -6.84 10.26
C GLU A 140 -6.70 -6.24 9.54
N ILE A 141 -6.57 -5.11 8.85
CA ILE A 141 -7.58 -4.65 7.89
C ILE A 141 -7.87 -5.71 6.79
N ARG A 142 -6.99 -6.71 6.62
CA ARG A 142 -7.23 -7.94 5.86
C ARG A 142 -8.47 -8.73 6.32
N ARG A 143 -8.87 -8.59 7.58
CA ARG A 143 -10.00 -9.28 8.22
C ARG A 143 -10.79 -8.25 9.05
N PRO A 144 -11.55 -7.35 8.39
CA PRO A 144 -12.15 -6.18 9.06
C PRO A 144 -13.21 -6.53 10.12
N HIS A 145 -13.68 -7.78 10.16
CA HIS A 145 -14.56 -8.31 11.21
C HIS A 145 -13.82 -8.70 12.50
N ARG A 146 -12.48 -8.64 12.53
CA ARG A 146 -11.65 -8.90 13.71
C ARG A 146 -11.14 -7.58 14.30
N PRO A 147 -10.89 -7.50 15.61
CA PRO A 147 -10.33 -6.30 16.22
C PRO A 147 -8.94 -6.01 15.67
N ALA A 148 -8.58 -4.73 15.61
CA ALA A 148 -7.22 -4.27 15.39
C ALA A 148 -6.47 -4.24 16.73
N PRO A 149 -5.52 -5.16 17.02
CA PRO A 149 -4.78 -5.16 18.28
C PRO A 149 -3.83 -3.96 18.45
N GLY A 150 -3.63 -3.15 17.42
CA GLY A 150 -2.79 -1.96 17.42
C GLY A 150 -3.07 -1.04 16.24
N ARG A 151 -2.19 -0.06 15.98
CA ARG A 151 -2.32 0.90 14.86
C ARG A 151 -1.04 0.94 14.03
N GLY A 152 -1.20 0.98 12.70
CA GLY A 152 -0.08 1.09 11.75
C GLY A 152 0.60 -0.24 11.43
N GLY A 153 1.77 -0.17 10.79
CA GLY A 153 2.50 -1.35 10.31
C GLY A 153 2.09 -1.80 8.90
N HIS A 154 1.06 -1.18 8.30
CA HIS A 154 0.63 -1.41 6.93
C HIS A 154 0.15 -0.13 6.26
N LEU A 155 0.10 -0.13 4.93
CA LEU A 155 -0.40 0.97 4.10
C LEU A 155 -1.42 0.46 3.08
N VAL A 156 -2.50 1.23 2.90
CA VAL A 156 -3.53 1.01 1.88
C VAL A 156 -3.73 2.26 1.05
N LEU A 157 -4.20 2.10 -0.18
CA LEU A 157 -4.49 3.21 -1.09
C LEU A 157 -5.99 3.46 -1.15
N LEU A 158 -6.45 4.54 -0.54
CA LEU A 158 -7.81 5.04 -0.71
C LEU A 158 -7.92 5.81 -2.03
N THR A 159 -8.96 5.49 -2.80
CA THR A 159 -9.14 6.02 -4.16
C THR A 159 -10.49 6.71 -4.35
N ARG A 160 -11.50 6.39 -3.53
CA ARG A 160 -12.81 7.01 -3.66
C ARG A 160 -13.59 6.99 -2.36
N ARG A 161 -14.40 8.02 -2.14
CA ARG A 161 -15.52 7.99 -1.20
C ARG A 161 -16.78 7.59 -1.96
N THR A 162 -17.44 6.55 -1.49
CA THR A 162 -18.68 5.99 -2.06
C THR A 162 -19.83 6.22 -1.08
N ALA A 163 -21.05 5.90 -1.48
CA ALA A 163 -22.21 5.98 -0.59
C ALA A 163 -22.06 4.99 0.59
N GLU A 164 -21.37 3.87 0.36
CA GLU A 164 -21.16 2.78 1.32
C GLU A 164 -19.95 3.02 2.24
N GLY A 165 -19.07 3.98 1.89
CA GLY A 165 -17.91 4.35 2.70
C GLY A 165 -16.65 4.58 1.88
N LEU A 166 -15.51 4.28 2.50
CA LEU A 166 -14.18 4.49 1.94
C LEU A 166 -13.77 3.30 1.07
N HIS A 167 -13.54 3.55 -0.21
CA HIS A 167 -13.06 2.56 -1.17
C HIS A 167 -11.53 2.60 -1.27
N PHE A 168 -10.89 1.44 -1.13
CA PHE A 168 -9.44 1.32 -1.09
C PHE A 168 -8.91 0.01 -1.69
N HIS A 169 -7.62 0.05 -2.04
CA HIS A 169 -6.82 -1.10 -2.43
C HIS A 169 -5.84 -1.48 -1.34
N ASN A 170 -5.79 -2.76 -1.02
CA ASN A 170 -4.95 -3.33 0.02
C ASN A 170 -3.85 -4.20 -0.62
N PRO A 171 -2.59 -3.74 -0.62
CA PRO A 171 -1.44 -4.49 -1.15
C PRO A 171 -1.23 -5.88 -0.54
N SER A 172 -1.82 -6.15 0.62
CA SER A 172 -1.71 -7.43 1.33
C SER A 172 -3.07 -8.10 1.56
N GLY A 173 -4.08 -7.75 0.75
CA GLY A 173 -5.37 -8.44 0.75
C GLY A 173 -5.21 -9.92 0.35
N VAL A 174 -5.83 -10.82 1.10
CA VAL A 174 -5.65 -12.27 0.97
C VAL A 174 -6.57 -12.89 -0.09
N ASP A 175 -7.61 -12.19 -0.48
CA ASP A 175 -8.58 -12.57 -1.52
C ASP A 175 -9.00 -11.33 -2.33
N ALA A 176 -9.87 -11.51 -3.32
CA ALA A 176 -10.32 -10.40 -4.16
C ALA A 176 -11.07 -9.32 -3.37
N ALA A 177 -11.92 -9.72 -2.42
CA ALA A 177 -12.76 -8.81 -1.63
C ALA A 177 -11.95 -7.97 -0.63
N THR A 178 -10.82 -8.49 -0.16
CA THR A 178 -9.92 -7.79 0.77
C THR A 178 -8.80 -7.04 0.06
N ARG A 179 -8.49 -7.36 -1.21
CA ARG A 179 -7.57 -6.61 -2.07
C ARG A 179 -8.17 -5.31 -2.58
N THR A 180 -9.47 -5.31 -2.87
CA THR A 180 -10.23 -4.14 -3.27
C THR A 180 -11.52 -4.12 -2.48
N ALA A 181 -11.61 -3.21 -1.52
CA ALA A 181 -12.65 -3.20 -0.51
C ALA A 181 -13.28 -1.82 -0.39
N THR A 182 -14.50 -1.80 0.13
CA THR A 182 -15.15 -0.59 0.62
C THR A 182 -15.57 -0.85 2.05
N LEU A 183 -15.18 0.04 2.98
CA LEU A 183 -15.57 -0.04 4.38
C LEU A 183 -16.28 1.25 4.82
N PRO A 184 -17.36 1.14 5.61
CA PRO A 184 -17.90 2.26 6.37
C PRO A 184 -16.82 2.94 7.22
N ALA A 185 -16.97 4.25 7.45
CA ALA A 185 -15.98 5.05 8.16
C ALA A 185 -15.68 4.52 9.57
N ASP A 186 -16.72 4.14 10.31
CA ASP A 186 -16.67 3.56 11.66
C ASP A 186 -16.01 2.17 11.70
N MET A 187 -16.12 1.39 10.62
CA MET A 187 -15.39 0.13 10.48
C MET A 187 -13.92 0.32 10.09
N PHE A 188 -13.60 1.37 9.33
CA PHE A 188 -12.22 1.67 8.91
C PHE A 188 -11.40 2.30 10.05
N GLU A 189 -12.01 3.21 10.81
CA GLU A 189 -11.36 4.04 11.82
C GLU A 189 -10.55 3.26 12.88
N PRO A 190 -11.01 2.11 13.41
CA PRO A 190 -10.24 1.31 14.37
C PRO A 190 -8.89 0.82 13.82
N PHE A 191 -8.78 0.60 12.51
CA PHE A 191 -7.52 0.20 11.87
C PHE A 191 -6.63 1.40 11.55
N PHE A 192 -7.22 2.57 11.32
CA PHE A 192 -6.52 3.75 10.86
C PHE A 192 -5.59 4.31 11.92
N ALA A 193 -4.35 4.61 11.53
CA ALA A 193 -3.30 5.08 12.44
C ALA A 193 -3.19 6.62 12.50
N GLY A 194 -4.16 7.34 11.94
CA GLY A 194 -4.26 8.81 12.03
C GLY A 194 -3.25 9.59 11.20
N ARG A 195 -2.67 8.98 10.16
CA ARG A 195 -1.61 9.56 9.33
C ARG A 195 -1.55 8.94 7.93
N GLY A 196 -1.00 9.66 6.98
CA GLY A 196 -0.83 9.18 5.61
C GLY A 196 -0.20 10.20 4.68
N VAL A 197 -0.30 9.93 3.39
CA VAL A 197 0.17 10.82 2.31
C VAL A 197 -0.93 10.95 1.28
N SER A 198 -1.34 12.18 0.96
CA SER A 198 -2.26 12.42 -0.15
C SER A 198 -1.49 12.69 -1.44
N LEU A 199 -2.00 12.19 -2.56
CA LEU A 199 -1.39 12.27 -3.89
C LEU A 199 -2.34 12.98 -4.86
N ARG A 200 -1.77 13.79 -5.75
CA ARG A 200 -2.46 14.42 -6.88
C ARG A 200 -1.61 14.35 -8.15
#